data_AF-A0A9E5T7I1-F1
#
_entry.id   AF-A0A9E5T7I1-F1
#
_cell.length_a   1.000
_cell.length_b   1.000
_cell.length_c   1.000
_cell.angle_alpha   90.00
_cell.angle_beta   90.00
_cell.angle_gamma   90.00
#
_symmetry.space_group_name_H-M   'P 1'
#
loop_
_entity.id
_entity.type
_entity.pdbx_description
1 polymer ?
#
loop_
_entity_poly.entity_id
_entity_poly.type
_entity_poly.pdbx_seq_one_letter_code
_entity_poly.pdbx_strand_id
1 'polypeptide(L)' 'SEYLYPKIADRLTAGAWEDAGSQTLYEQAHIRVREMLADYYPAYIDPKTDDVIRERFPV' A
#
# COMPACT_ATOMS: atom_id res chain seq x y z
N SER A 1 -2.10 20.42 -14.51
CA SER A 1 -0.78 19.95 -14.10
C SER A 1 -0.23 19.13 -15.23
N GLU A 2 0.92 19.51 -15.81
CA GLU A 2 1.52 18.79 -16.94
C GLU A 2 2.52 17.71 -16.51
N TYR A 3 2.82 17.60 -15.20
CA TYR A 3 3.78 16.63 -14.66
C TYR A 3 3.11 15.65 -13.70
N LEU A 4 3.34 14.35 -13.93
CA LEU A 4 2.95 13.27 -13.03
C LEU A 4 4.16 12.86 -12.19
N TYR A 5 4.01 12.91 -10.86
CA TYR A 5 5.04 12.43 -9.94
C TYR A 5 4.78 10.97 -9.58
N PRO A 6 5.82 10.11 -9.58
CA PRO A 6 5.67 8.74 -9.17
C PRO A 6 5.32 8.67 -7.68
N LYS A 7 4.40 7.76 -7.33
CA LYS A 7 3.98 7.54 -5.94
C LYS A 7 4.91 6.62 -5.16
N ILE A 8 5.68 5.79 -5.88
CA ILE A 8 6.49 4.72 -5.30
C ILE A 8 7.97 4.89 -5.67
N ALA A 9 8.27 5.14 -6.95
CA ALA A 9 9.66 5.27 -7.39
C ALA A 9 10.34 6.51 -6.78
N ASP A 10 11.55 6.32 -6.27
CA ASP A 10 12.40 7.41 -5.82
C ASP A 10 13.00 8.19 -7.00
N ARG A 11 13.50 9.37 -6.69
CA ARG A 11 14.20 10.26 -7.64
C ARG A 11 15.59 10.60 -7.12
N LEU A 12 16.17 9.70 -6.34
CA LEU A 12 17.48 9.89 -5.75
C LEU A 12 18.54 9.83 -6.85
N THR A 13 19.65 10.53 -6.62
CA THR A 13 20.87 10.28 -7.37
C THR A 13 21.41 8.91 -6.98
N ALA A 14 22.25 8.30 -7.83
CA ALA A 14 22.81 6.97 -7.56
C ALA A 14 23.48 6.88 -6.17
N GLY A 15 24.29 7.87 -5.79
CA GLY A 15 24.93 7.90 -4.47
C GLY A 15 23.94 7.99 -3.31
N ALA A 16 22.90 8.82 -3.42
CA ALA A 16 21.88 8.92 -2.37
C ALA A 16 21.01 7.66 -2.27
N TRP A 17 20.79 6.96 -3.38
CA TRP A 17 20.14 5.65 -3.40
C TRP A 17 21.00 4.57 -2.72
N GLU A 18 22.32 4.57 -2.98
CA GLU A 18 23.28 3.70 -2.30
C GLU A 18 23.30 3.96 -0.79
N ASP A 19 23.40 5.22 -0.37
CA ASP A 19 23.37 5.62 1.04
C ASP A 19 22.04 5.25 1.73
N ALA A 20 20.93 5.24 0.97
CA ALA A 20 19.61 4.83 1.44
C ALA A 20 19.41 3.30 1.47
N GLY A 21 20.46 2.52 1.20
CA GLY A 21 20.44 1.06 1.28
C GLY A 21 20.03 0.35 -0.02
N SER A 22 20.14 1.03 -1.16
CA SER A 22 20.03 0.43 -2.50
C SER A 22 18.75 -0.37 -2.74
N GLN A 23 17.62 0.10 -2.20
CA GLN A 23 16.36 -0.62 -2.33
C GLN A 23 15.88 -0.67 -3.78
N THR A 24 15.37 -1.82 -4.17
CA THR A 24 14.64 -2.00 -5.42
C THR A 24 13.25 -1.36 -5.34
N LEU A 25 12.67 -1.07 -6.51
CA LEU A 25 11.30 -0.57 -6.61
C LEU A 25 10.27 -1.52 -5.94
N TYR A 26 10.51 -2.82 -6.02
CA TYR A 26 9.61 -3.83 -5.42
C TYR A 26 9.67 -3.81 -3.90
N GLU A 27 10.85 -3.62 -3.31
CA GLU A 27 11.00 -3.49 -1.86
C GLU A 27 10.29 -2.25 -1.33
N GLN A 28 10.43 -1.11 -2.02
CA GLN A 28 9.68 0.11 -1.70
C GLN A 28 8.17 -0.10 -1.83
N ALA A 29 7.70 -0.80 -2.88
CA ALA A 29 6.29 -1.14 -3.04
C ALA A 29 5.76 -2.00 -1.88
N HIS A 30 6.54 -3.00 -1.44
CA HIS A 30 6.16 -3.85 -0.30
C HIS A 30 6.09 -3.09 1.02
N ILE A 31 6.99 -2.13 1.25
CA ILE A 31 6.91 -1.24 2.41
C ILE A 31 5.60 -0.44 2.34
N ARG A 32 5.31 0.20 1.21
CA ARG A 32 4.12 1.03 1.05
C ARG A 32 2.80 0.26 1.24
N VAL A 33 2.75 -0.99 0.76
CA VAL A 33 1.59 -1.88 0.97
C VAL A 33 1.41 -2.20 2.45
N ARG A 34 2.49 -2.55 3.17
CA ARG A 34 2.42 -2.82 4.61
C ARG A 34 1.94 -1.61 5.39
N GLU A 35 2.45 -0.43 5.08
CA GLU A 35 1.99 0.84 5.69
C GLU A 35 0.51 1.11 5.39
N MET A 36 0.06 0.85 4.16
CA MET A 36 -1.36 1.05 3.81
C MET A 36 -2.27 0.12 4.61
N LEU A 37 -1.89 -1.15 4.72
CA LEU A 37 -2.72 -2.17 5.38
C LEU A 37 -2.65 -2.13 6.90
N ALA A 38 -1.68 -1.43 7.48
CA ALA A 38 -1.53 -1.32 8.94
C ALA A 38 -2.71 -0.58 9.59
N ASP A 39 -3.19 0.50 8.95
CA ASP A 39 -4.16 1.42 9.57
C ASP A 39 -5.40 1.70 8.71
N TYR A 40 -5.50 1.11 7.52
CA TYR A 40 -6.62 1.34 6.60
C TYR A 40 -7.67 0.23 6.65
N TYR A 41 -8.69 0.43 7.49
CA TYR A 41 -9.83 -0.46 7.66
C TYR A 41 -11.14 0.23 7.23
N PRO A 42 -11.37 0.42 5.93
CA PRO A 42 -12.59 1.06 5.44
C PRO A 42 -13.82 0.16 5.66
N ALA A 43 -14.88 0.73 6.21
CA ALA A 43 -16.18 0.07 6.30
C ALA A 43 -16.98 0.31 5.01
N TYR A 44 -16.69 -0.46 3.96
CA TYR A 44 -17.37 -0.36 2.66
C TYR A 44 -18.75 -1.06 2.64
N ILE A 45 -18.95 -2.01 3.54
CA ILE A 45 -20.18 -2.81 3.63
C ILE A 45 -20.89 -2.43 4.93
N ASP A 46 -22.20 -2.24 4.85
CA ASP A 46 -23.02 -2.06 6.05
C ASP A 46 -22.85 -3.26 6.99
N PRO A 47 -22.60 -3.06 8.30
CA PRO A 47 -22.31 -4.14 9.23
C PRO A 47 -23.32 -5.28 9.22
N LYS A 48 -24.63 -4.98 9.09
CA LYS A 48 -25.66 -6.03 9.06
C LYS A 48 -25.56 -6.88 7.80
N THR A 49 -25.18 -6.27 6.68
CA THR A 49 -24.98 -6.99 5.42
C THR A 49 -23.73 -7.87 5.48
N ASP A 50 -22.65 -7.38 6.09
CA ASP A 50 -21.43 -8.16 6.34
C ASP A 50 -21.71 -9.38 7.23
N ASP A 51 -22.48 -9.21 8.31
CA ASP A 51 -22.90 -10.31 9.19
C ASP A 51 -23.68 -11.40 8.43
N VAL A 52 -24.68 -11.03 7.62
CA VAL A 52 -25.47 -11.99 6.81
C VAL A 52 -24.59 -12.74 5.81
N ILE A 53 -23.59 -12.07 5.21
CA ILE A 53 -22.64 -12.72 4.29
C ILE A 53 -21.78 -13.74 5.04
N ARG A 54 -21.24 -13.38 6.21
CA ARG A 54 -20.40 -14.27 7.04
C ARG A 54 -21.16 -15.47 7.58
N GLU A 55 -22.43 -15.31 7.94
CA GLU A 55 -23.31 -16.43 8.33
C GLU A 55 -23.51 -17.42 7.17
N ARG A 56 -23.64 -16.90 5.94
CA ARG A 56 -23.90 -17.72 4.76
C ARG A 56 -22.66 -18.43 4.22
N PHE A 57 -21.48 -17.85 4.43
CA PHE A 57 -20.19 -18.38 3.97
C PHE A 57 -19.20 -18.50 5.14
N PRO A 58 -19.38 -19.48 6.04
CA PRO A 58 -18.41 -19.73 7.11
C PRO A 58 -17.09 -20.21 6.48
N VAL A 59 -16.02 -19.44 6.70
CA VAL A 59 -14.65 -19.69 6.25
C VAL A 59 -13.69 -19.80 7.42
#